data_AF-A0A6B3FV75-F1
#
_entry.id   AF-A0A6B3FV75-F1
#
_cell.length_a   1.000
_cell.length_b   1.000
_cell.length_c   1.000
_cell.angle_alpha   90.00
_cell.angle_beta   90.00
_cell.angle_gamma   90.00
#
_symmetry.space_group_name_H-M   'P 1'
#
loop_
_entity.id
_entity.type
_entity.pdbx_description
1 polymer ?
#
loop_
_entity_poly.entity_id
_entity_poly.type
_entity_poly.pdbx_seq_one_letter_code
_entity_poly.pdbx_strand_id
1 'polypeptide(L)'
;AAAGRVDDARRLAAVRRALGGLRRQDREVLALCVWSGLDYAETAEALGVPVGTVRSRLSRARTRLRRLTDEELGGAPDGPPPHARHRENGRSGGEPRPGRGEVEGRAAFVALPIQEEAR
;
A
#
# COMPACT_ATOMS: atom_id res chain seq x y z
N ALA A 1 -1.76 29.80 14.60
CA ALA A 1 -2.97 30.53 14.16
C ALA A 1 -4.10 29.53 13.89
N ALA A 2 -5.37 29.91 14.08
CA ALA A 2 -6.52 29.02 13.85
C ALA A 2 -6.58 28.44 12.42
N ALA A 3 -6.10 29.21 11.43
CA ALA A 3 -6.00 28.77 10.03
C ALA A 3 -5.16 27.48 9.85
N GLY A 4 -3.98 27.40 10.48
CA GLY A 4 -3.13 26.21 10.37
C GLY A 4 -3.80 24.93 10.88
N ARG A 5 -4.58 25.01 11.98
CA ARG A 5 -5.33 23.85 12.50
C ARG A 5 -6.44 23.40 11.54
N VAL A 6 -7.06 24.33 10.82
CA VAL A 6 -8.10 24.02 9.83
C VAL A 6 -7.48 23.36 8.59
N ASP A 7 -6.32 23.83 8.15
CA ASP A 7 -5.59 23.24 7.02
C ASP A 7 -5.10 21.82 7.35
N ASP A 8 -4.59 21.60 8.55
CA ASP A 8 -4.18 20.26 9.03
C ASP A 8 -5.37 19.28 9.05
N ALA A 9 -6.51 19.73 9.58
CA ALA A 9 -7.74 18.92 9.61
C ALA A 9 -8.23 18.57 8.19
N ARG A 10 -8.18 19.53 7.26
CA ARG A 10 -8.52 19.32 5.85
C ARG A 10 -7.57 18.29 5.20
N ARG A 11 -6.27 18.41 5.45
CA ARG A 11 -5.26 17.50 4.91
C ARG A 11 -5.42 16.08 5.42
N LEU A 12 -5.67 15.92 6.71
CA LEU A 12 -5.93 14.62 7.31
C LEU A 12 -7.21 13.98 6.73
N ALA A 13 -8.27 14.76 6.56
CA ALA A 13 -9.52 14.28 5.97
C ALA A 13 -9.32 13.82 4.51
N ALA A 14 -8.54 14.55 3.72
CA ALA A 14 -8.20 14.18 2.35
C ALA A 14 -7.44 12.85 2.29
N VAL A 15 -6.41 12.67 3.13
CA VAL A 15 -5.65 11.41 3.21
C VAL A 15 -6.56 10.24 3.60
N ARG A 16 -7.45 10.43 4.58
CA ARG A 16 -8.40 9.38 4.99
C ARG A 16 -9.32 8.94 3.85
N ARG A 17 -9.88 9.89 3.09
CA ARG A 17 -10.73 9.58 1.94
C ARG A 17 -9.95 8.92 0.80
N ALA A 18 -8.75 9.42 0.51
CA ALA A 18 -7.86 8.84 -0.49
C ALA A 18 -7.47 7.38 -0.17
N LEU A 19 -7.15 7.07 1.10
CA LEU A 19 -6.94 5.70 1.56
C LEU A 19 -8.19 4.83 1.38
N GLY A 20 -9.38 5.39 1.60
CA GLY A 20 -10.66 4.72 1.32
C GLY A 20 -10.87 4.34 -0.15
N GLY A 21 -10.36 5.14 -1.09
CA GLY A 21 -10.46 4.91 -2.54
C GLY A 21 -9.43 3.94 -3.14
N LEU A 22 -8.51 3.42 -2.33
CA LEU A 22 -7.56 2.39 -2.75
C LEU A 22 -8.24 1.01 -2.84
N ARG A 23 -7.73 0.19 -3.77
CA ARG A 23 -8.13 -1.22 -3.85
C ARG A 23 -7.68 -1.93 -2.57
N ARG A 24 -8.41 -2.95 -2.14
CA ARG A 24 -8.06 -3.75 -0.95
C ARG A 24 -6.60 -4.21 -0.96
N GLN A 25 -6.14 -4.74 -2.09
CA GLN A 25 -4.79 -5.25 -2.29
C GLN A 25 -3.70 -4.15 -2.17
N ASP A 26 -4.01 -2.92 -2.58
CA ASP A 26 -3.09 -1.78 -2.47
C ASP A 26 -2.97 -1.34 -1.01
N ARG A 27 -4.10 -1.33 -0.27
CA ARG A 27 -4.11 -1.03 1.17
C ARG A 27 -3.35 -2.05 1.99
N GLU A 28 -3.49 -3.33 1.67
CA GLU A 28 -2.79 -4.42 2.38
C GLU A 28 -1.27 -4.30 2.27
N VAL A 29 -0.75 -4.08 1.06
CA VAL A 29 0.70 -3.89 0.87
C VAL A 29 1.21 -2.63 1.56
N LEU A 30 0.45 -1.53 1.53
CA LEU A 30 0.82 -0.33 2.29
C LEU A 30 0.80 -0.59 3.80
N ALA A 31 -0.19 -1.32 4.30
CA ALA A 31 -0.33 -1.61 5.72
C ALA A 31 0.83 -2.44 6.25
N LEU A 32 1.24 -3.46 5.50
CA LEU A 32 2.35 -4.32 5.90
C LEU A 32 3.69 -3.59 5.77
N CYS A 33 3.97 -2.97 4.61
CA CYS A 33 5.29 -2.35 4.41
C CYS A 33 5.48 -1.01 5.14
N VAL A 34 4.44 -0.18 5.25
CA VAL A 34 4.57 1.20 5.75
C VAL A 34 4.16 1.32 7.22
N TRP A 35 3.06 0.69 7.62
CA TRP A 35 2.59 0.77 9.01
C TRP A 35 3.19 -0.33 9.88
N SER A 36 3.31 -1.54 9.35
CA SER A 36 3.82 -2.68 10.11
C SER A 36 5.34 -2.85 9.98
N GLY A 37 5.96 -2.10 9.05
CA GLY A 37 7.42 -2.09 8.87
C GLY A 37 8.01 -3.37 8.26
N LEU A 38 7.18 -4.26 7.72
CA LEU A 38 7.63 -5.50 7.10
C LEU A 38 8.45 -5.21 5.85
N ASP A 39 9.48 -6.01 5.63
CA ASP A 39 10.21 -5.99 4.38
C ASP A 39 9.40 -6.62 3.23
N TYR A 40 9.95 -6.61 2.02
CA TYR A 40 9.25 -7.13 0.85
C TYR A 40 9.11 -8.66 0.84
N ALA A 41 10.02 -9.40 1.49
CA ALA A 41 9.95 -10.85 1.59
C ALA A 41 8.90 -11.28 2.62
N GLU A 42 8.90 -10.65 3.80
CA GLU A 42 7.90 -10.88 4.85
C GLU A 42 6.48 -10.52 4.36
N THR A 43 6.36 -9.39 3.64
CA THR A 43 5.09 -8.97 3.04
C THR A 43 4.64 -9.95 1.95
N ALA A 44 5.57 -10.51 1.17
CA ALA A 44 5.27 -11.49 0.13
C ALA A 44 4.72 -12.79 0.73
N GLU A 45 5.34 -13.26 1.82
CA GLU A 45 4.89 -14.42 2.58
C GLU A 45 3.50 -14.18 3.19
N ALA A 46 3.30 -13.06 3.89
CA ALA A 46 2.03 -12.72 4.54
C ALA A 46 0.85 -12.62 3.55
N LEU A 47 1.12 -12.21 2.31
CA LEU A 47 0.09 -12.05 1.26
C LEU A 47 -0.02 -13.25 0.32
N GLY A 48 0.88 -14.24 0.41
CA GLY A 48 0.94 -15.37 -0.51
C GLY A 48 1.20 -14.96 -1.97
N VAL A 49 2.04 -13.95 -2.20
CA VAL A 49 2.37 -13.44 -3.56
C VAL A 49 3.87 -13.31 -3.76
N PRO A 50 4.38 -13.30 -5.01
CA PRO A 50 5.81 -13.08 -5.26
C PRO A 50 6.30 -11.71 -4.79
N VAL A 51 7.58 -11.63 -4.35
CA VAL A 51 8.24 -10.35 -3.97
C VAL A 51 8.19 -9.31 -5.09
N GLY A 52 8.31 -9.72 -6.35
CA GLY A 52 8.14 -8.83 -7.51
C GLY A 52 6.71 -8.25 -7.62
N THR A 53 5.71 -9.02 -7.20
CA THR A 53 4.32 -8.55 -7.08
C THR A 53 4.17 -7.55 -5.94
N VAL A 54 4.82 -7.76 -4.79
CA VAL A 54 4.84 -6.77 -3.69
C VAL A 54 5.41 -5.44 -4.17
N ARG A 55 6.59 -5.45 -4.81
CA ARG A 55 7.24 -4.22 -5.33
C ARG A 55 6.36 -3.48 -6.34
N SER A 56 5.83 -4.19 -7.33
CA SER A 56 4.97 -3.59 -8.37
C SER A 56 3.62 -3.14 -7.84
N ARG A 57 3.06 -3.83 -6.84
CA ARG A 57 1.81 -3.44 -6.17
C ARG A 57 2.04 -2.22 -5.27
N LEU A 58 3.12 -2.17 -4.50
CA LEU A 58 3.48 -1.03 -3.66
C LEU A 58 3.69 0.25 -4.49
N SER A 59 4.40 0.15 -5.61
CA SER A 59 4.60 1.27 -6.54
C SER A 59 3.26 1.83 -7.06
N ARG A 60 2.35 0.95 -7.49
CA ARG A 60 1.01 1.33 -7.94
C ARG A 60 0.16 1.91 -6.81
N ALA A 61 0.20 1.31 -5.63
CA ALA A 61 -0.51 1.77 -4.45
C ALA A 61 -0.10 3.21 -4.06
N ARG A 62 1.21 3.49 -4.04
CA ARG A 62 1.75 4.84 -3.76
C ARG A 62 1.30 5.86 -4.82
N THR A 63 1.42 5.51 -6.09
CA THR A 63 0.97 6.36 -7.20
C THR A 63 -0.52 6.67 -7.11
N ARG A 64 -1.34 5.64 -6.84
CA ARG A 64 -2.80 5.80 -6.71
C ARG A 64 -3.17 6.63 -5.49
N LEU A 65 -2.49 6.41 -4.36
CA LEU A 65 -2.72 7.18 -3.13
C LEU A 65 -2.40 8.66 -3.32
N ARG A 66 -1.28 8.97 -3.98
CA ARG A 66 -0.90 10.36 -4.30
C ARG A 66 -2.00 11.03 -5.13
N ARG A 67 -2.38 10.41 -6.25
CA ARG A 67 -3.42 10.93 -7.14
C ARG A 67 -4.74 11.19 -6.41
N LEU A 68 -5.21 10.22 -5.62
CA LEU A 68 -6.46 10.38 -4.86
C LEU A 68 -6.34 11.48 -3.80
N THR A 69 -5.18 11.63 -3.17
CA THR A 69 -4.96 12.69 -2.18
C THR A 69 -4.95 14.06 -2.84
N ASP A 70 -4.33 14.19 -4.02
CA ASP A 70 -4.31 15.43 -4.79
C ASP A 70 -5.73 15.83 -5.24
N GLU A 71 -6.50 14.86 -5.76
CA GLU A 71 -7.93 15.03 -6.11
C GLU A 71 -8.75 15.52 -4.90
N GLU A 72 -8.53 14.94 -3.72
CA GLU A 72 -9.22 15.30 -2.48
C GLU A 72 -8.84 16.68 -1.91
N LEU A 73 -7.61 17.12 -2.17
CA LEU A 73 -7.14 18.45 -1.76
C LEU A 73 -7.63 19.55 -2.73
N GLY A 74 -8.13 19.17 -3.91
CA GLY A 74 -8.51 20.10 -4.98
C GLY A 74 -7.34 20.45 -5.90
N GLY A 75 -6.25 19.70 -5.86
CA GLY A 75 -5.17 19.80 -6.83
C GLY A 75 -5.59 19.12 -8.13
N ALA A 76 -5.55 19.85 -9.24
CA ALA A 76 -5.54 19.21 -10.55
C ALA A 76 -4.35 18.25 -10.59
N PRO A 77 -4.48 17.04 -11.18
CA PRO A 77 -3.36 16.10 -11.23
C PRO A 77 -2.20 16.71 -12.01
N ASP A 78 -1.11 17.06 -11.32
CA ASP A 78 0.17 17.41 -11.92
C ASP A 78 0.80 16.13 -12.50
N GLY A 79 0.32 15.75 -13.68
CA GLY A 79 0.93 14.72 -14.51
C GLY A 79 -0.07 13.83 -15.25
N PRO A 80 0.29 13.37 -16.47
CA PRO A 80 -0.53 12.43 -17.22
C PRO A 80 -0.72 11.12 -16.43
N PRO A 81 -1.87 10.44 -16.58
CA PRO A 81 -2.15 9.19 -15.89
C PRO A 81 -1.09 8.13 -16.24
N PRO A 82 -0.37 7.56 -15.26
CA PRO A 82 0.57 6.50 -15.54
C PRO A 82 -0.21 5.21 -15.84
N HIS A 83 -0.14 4.81 -17.11
CA HIS A 83 -0.40 3.45 -17.61
C HIS A 83 -1.87 2.98 -17.62
N ALA A 84 -2.71 3.64 -18.40
CA ALA A 84 -3.89 3.00 -19.02
C ALA A 84 -3.46 2.05 -20.17
N ARG A 85 -2.44 1.20 -19.97
CA ARG A 85 -2.04 0.12 -20.88
C ARG A 85 -1.33 -0.99 -20.09
N HIS A 86 -2.09 -2.00 -19.70
CA HIS A 86 -1.66 -3.40 -19.84
C HIS A 86 -2.90 -4.24 -20.09
N ARG A 87 -3.18 -4.46 -21.38
CA ARG A 87 -3.91 -5.64 -21.85
C ARG A 87 -3.24 -6.87 -21.25
N GLU A 88 -4.08 -7.81 -20.81
CA GLU A 88 -3.80 -9.25 -20.70
C GLU A 88 -2.36 -9.66 -20.36
N ASN A 89 -2.15 -10.08 -19.12
CA ASN A 89 -1.13 -11.10 -18.84
C ASN A 89 -1.66 -12.47 -19.31
N GLY A 90 -1.70 -12.64 -20.63
CA GLY A 90 -1.66 -13.95 -21.27
C GLY A 90 -0.19 -14.33 -21.50
N ARG A 91 0.24 -15.42 -20.86
CA ARG A 91 1.50 -16.17 -21.05
C ARG A 91 2.76 -15.56 -20.43
N SER A 92 3.28 -16.21 -19.37
CA SER A 92 4.35 -17.22 -19.53
C SER A 92 5.00 -17.55 -18.19
N GLY A 93 4.94 -18.83 -17.82
CA GLY A 93 6.13 -19.58 -17.43
C GLY A 93 6.46 -19.72 -15.93
N GLY A 94 6.67 -20.98 -15.54
CA GLY A 94 7.69 -21.31 -14.55
C GLY A 94 7.16 -22.10 -13.37
N GLU A 95 7.32 -23.42 -13.42
CA GLU A 95 7.39 -24.27 -12.23
C GLU A 95 8.20 -23.61 -11.11
N PRO A 96 7.78 -23.76 -9.84
CA PRO A 96 8.57 -23.28 -8.73
C PRO A 96 9.86 -24.10 -8.64
N ARG A 97 11.00 -23.47 -8.88
CA ARG A 97 12.29 -24.09 -8.53
C ARG A 97 12.46 -24.02 -7.01
N PRO A 98 12.70 -25.15 -6.32
CA PRO A 98 13.05 -25.11 -4.91
C PRO A 98 14.51 -24.64 -4.80
N GLY A 99 14.68 -23.39 -4.39
CA GLY A 99 15.98 -22.79 -4.06
C GLY A 99 16.18 -22.81 -2.55
N ARG A 100 17.11 -23.66 -2.13
CA ARG A 100 17.64 -23.86 -0.77
C ARG A 100 17.96 -22.55 -0.04
N GLY A 101 17.79 -22.58 1.28
CA GLY A 101 18.51 -21.72 2.21
C GLY A 101 17.66 -21.26 3.37
N GLU A 102 17.79 -21.97 4.49
CA GLU A 102 17.34 -21.54 5.82
C GLU A 102 17.70 -20.09 6.12
N VAL A 103 16.80 -19.37 6.79
CA VAL A 103 17.14 -18.74 8.07
C VAL A 103 15.90 -18.67 8.95
N GLU A 104 16.10 -19.17 10.17
CA GLU A 104 15.22 -19.14 11.31
C GLU A 104 14.69 -17.73 11.61
N GLY A 105 13.40 -17.63 11.94
CA GLY A 105 12.78 -16.37 12.32
C GLY A 105 11.44 -16.60 12.97
N ARG A 106 11.49 -17.14 14.19
CA ARG A 106 10.38 -17.41 15.10
C ARG A 106 9.23 -16.40 14.98
N ALA A 107 8.05 -16.92 14.70
CA ALA A 107 6.77 -16.24 14.80
C ALA A 107 6.68 -15.33 16.04
N ALA A 108 6.35 -14.06 15.81
CA ALA A 108 5.73 -13.19 16.80
C ALA A 108 4.69 -12.33 16.09
N PHE A 109 3.52 -12.92 15.88
CA PHE A 109 2.30 -12.15 15.63
C PHE A 109 1.98 -11.37 16.90
N VAL A 110 2.45 -10.12 17.01
CA VAL A 110 1.89 -9.17 17.97
C VAL A 110 0.65 -8.58 17.32
N ALA A 111 -0.49 -9.20 17.62
CA ALA A 111 -1.79 -8.59 17.43
C ALA A 111 -1.78 -7.25 18.19
N LEU A 112 -1.60 -6.13 17.50
CA LEU A 112 -1.86 -4.82 18.09
C LEU A 112 -3.38 -4.66 18.16
N PRO A 113 -3.98 -4.54 19.36
CA PRO A 113 -5.37 -4.17 19.45
C PRO A 113 -5.52 -2.74 18.93
N ILE A 114 -6.37 -2.59 17.93
CA ILE A 114 -7.01 -1.34 17.55
C ILE A 114 -7.72 -0.81 18.81
N GLN A 115 -7.05 0.05 19.58
CA GLN A 115 -7.67 0.74 20.71
C GLN A 115 -8.51 1.89 20.13
N GLU A 116 -9.81 1.64 20.12
CA GLU A 116 -10.88 2.58 19.88
C GLU A 116 -11.03 3.45 21.14
N GLU A 117 -10.40 4.63 21.17
CA GLU A 117 -10.72 5.62 22.20
C GLU A 117 -11.86 6.52 21.71
N ALA A 118 -13.06 6.13 22.12
CA ALA A 118 -14.19 7.03 22.26
C ALA A 118 -13.95 7.96 23.46
N ARG A 119 -13.82 9.27 23.21
CA ARG A 119 -14.48 10.28 24.04
C ARG A 119 -14.64 11.61 23.32
#